data_AF-A0A2S9F4S3-F1
#
_entry.id   AF-A0A2S9F4S3-F1
#
_cell.length_a   1.000
_cell.length_b   1.000
_cell.length_c   1.000
_cell.angle_alpha   90.00
_cell.angle_beta   90.00
_cell.angle_gamma   90.00
#
_symmetry.space_group_name_H-M   'P 1'
#
loop_
_entity.id
_entity.type
_entity.pdbx_description
1 polymer ?
#
loop_
_entity_poly.entity_id
_entity_poly.type
_entity_poly.pdbx_seq_one_letter_code
_entity_poly.pdbx_strand_id
1 'polypeptide(L)'
;AAVVAKGWSSYLGTVFGFAGGITEVFGQQVDWGALIIIAFVTLILAMGTKLSAGVSLAITAVKVAVVLFVVILGAFYIKTENFSPFVPPAETGEGSGSGAEQSLFSLLTGAEGSSYGWYGLLAGASIVFFAFIGFDIVATTAEETKNPQRDVPRGILASLAIVTVLYVAVAVVLTGMVNYTELRDAETQNLATAFSLNGIDWAAKVISIGALAGLTTVVIVLVLGQTRVLFAMSRDGLMPRQLAKTGEHGTPVRITLIVGAVVAVTATVFPIGKLEEMVNIGTLFAFVLVSAGVIVLRRNRPDLKRGFRTPWVPVLPILSIIACVWLMLNLTGLTWLRFGIWMALGVVVYFAYGRRHSLVARRAAE
;
A
#
# COMPACT_ATOMS: atom_id res chain seq x y z
N ALA A 1 6.14 -0.87 2.32
CA ALA A 1 7.28 -0.02 2.71
C ALA A 1 8.13 0.37 1.51
N ALA A 2 8.62 -0.59 0.69
CA ALA A 2 9.42 -0.31 -0.50
C ALA A 2 8.73 0.64 -1.50
N VAL A 3 7.48 0.38 -1.89
CA VAL A 3 6.68 1.28 -2.75
C VAL A 3 6.64 2.71 -2.21
N VAL A 4 6.30 2.85 -0.92
CA VAL A 4 6.18 4.16 -0.25
C VAL A 4 7.52 4.87 -0.19
N ALA A 5 8.63 4.15 0.00
CA ALA A 5 9.97 4.70 -0.02
C ALA A 5 10.37 5.22 -1.41
N LYS A 6 9.97 4.53 -2.49
CA LYS A 6 10.12 5.05 -3.86
C LYS A 6 9.29 6.32 -4.08
N GLY A 7 8.04 6.33 -3.61
CA GLY A 7 7.21 7.53 -3.62
C GLY A 7 7.87 8.69 -2.87
N TRP A 8 8.50 8.42 -1.72
CA TRP A 8 9.26 9.41 -0.97
C TRP A 8 10.46 9.94 -1.76
N SER A 9 11.19 9.06 -2.45
CA SER A 9 12.32 9.44 -3.32
C SER A 9 11.91 10.35 -4.48
N SER A 10 10.75 10.08 -5.09
CA SER A 10 10.18 10.93 -6.15
C SER A 10 9.99 12.38 -5.69
N TYR A 11 9.43 12.61 -4.49
CA TYR A 11 9.28 13.96 -3.94
C TYR A 11 10.61 14.59 -3.51
N LEU A 12 11.61 13.77 -3.16
CA LEU A 12 12.94 14.26 -2.81
C LEU A 12 13.59 14.93 -4.03
N GLY A 13 13.46 14.33 -5.21
CA GLY A 13 13.92 14.91 -6.47
C GLY A 13 13.29 16.29 -6.75
N THR A 14 11.99 16.43 -6.50
CA THR A 14 11.26 17.70 -6.69
C THR A 14 11.76 18.82 -5.76
N VAL A 15 12.14 18.51 -4.52
CA VAL A 15 12.60 19.52 -3.54
C VAL A 15 14.00 20.03 -3.88
N PHE A 16 14.91 19.12 -4.23
CA PHE A 16 16.34 19.41 -4.36
C PHE A 16 16.81 19.58 -5.81
N GLY A 17 15.94 19.39 -6.80
CA GLY A 17 16.23 19.65 -8.21
C GLY A 17 17.17 18.63 -8.86
N PHE A 18 17.16 17.38 -8.39
CA PHE A 18 17.88 16.26 -9.02
C PHE A 18 16.89 15.21 -9.55
N ALA A 19 17.28 14.47 -10.59
CA ALA A 19 16.48 13.44 -11.25
C ALA A 19 16.12 12.27 -10.31
N GLY A 20 15.11 12.47 -9.45
CA GLY A 20 14.36 11.42 -8.77
C GLY A 20 15.11 10.54 -7.78
N GLY A 21 16.32 10.90 -7.32
CA GLY A 21 17.08 10.04 -6.41
C GLY A 21 17.50 8.71 -7.05
N ILE A 22 17.55 8.64 -8.38
CA ILE A 22 17.89 7.44 -9.14
C ILE A 22 19.26 7.64 -9.79
N THR A 23 20.16 6.68 -9.60
CA THR A 23 21.46 6.64 -10.29
C THR A 23 21.61 5.31 -11.02
N GLU A 24 22.18 5.33 -12.22
CA GLU A 24 22.54 4.10 -12.91
C GLU A 24 23.84 3.55 -12.32
N VAL A 25 23.76 2.37 -11.71
CA VAL A 25 24.91 1.66 -11.16
C VAL A 25 24.92 0.26 -11.77
N PHE A 26 25.99 -0.08 -12.50
CA PHE A 26 26.12 -1.36 -13.23
C PHE A 26 24.95 -1.68 -14.19
N GLY A 27 24.37 -0.68 -14.85
CA GLY A 27 23.24 -0.86 -15.76
C GLY A 27 21.89 -1.15 -15.09
N GLN A 28 21.81 -1.00 -13.76
CA GLN A 28 20.55 -1.01 -13.02
C GLN A 28 20.26 0.38 -12.43
N GLN A 29 19.02 0.81 -12.52
CA GLN A 29 18.53 2.04 -11.88
C GLN A 29 18.41 1.81 -10.37
N VAL A 30 19.32 2.42 -9.61
CA VAL A 30 19.34 2.34 -8.15
C VAL A 30 18.69 3.60 -7.57
N ASP A 31 17.57 3.40 -6.87
CA ASP A 31 16.90 4.47 -6.12
C ASP A 31 17.60 4.67 -4.76
N TRP A 32 18.57 5.58 -4.72
CA TRP A 32 19.32 5.90 -3.50
C TRP A 32 18.49 6.69 -2.49
N GLY A 33 17.50 7.49 -2.93
CA GLY A 33 16.60 8.19 -2.02
C GLY A 33 15.75 7.21 -1.21
N ALA A 34 15.20 6.18 -1.86
CA ALA A 34 14.49 5.10 -1.17
C ALA A 34 15.40 4.38 -0.17
N LEU A 35 16.65 4.11 -0.51
CA LEU A 35 17.63 3.49 0.39
C LEU A 35 17.89 4.35 1.64
N ILE A 36 18.07 5.66 1.48
CA ILE A 36 18.29 6.59 2.60
C ILE A 36 17.13 6.54 3.58
N ILE A 37 15.90 6.69 3.10
CA ILE A 37 14.74 6.71 4.00
C ILE A 37 14.52 5.35 4.68
N ILE A 38 14.77 4.24 3.98
CA ILE A 38 14.67 2.90 4.56
C ILE A 38 15.74 2.69 5.63
N ALA A 39 16.99 3.06 5.37
CA ALA A 39 18.08 2.96 6.33
C ALA A 39 17.80 3.82 7.57
N PHE A 40 17.39 5.07 7.36
CA PHE A 40 17.03 6.01 8.43
C PHE A 40 15.91 5.45 9.32
N VAL A 41 14.79 5.00 8.72
CA VAL A 41 13.67 4.42 9.47
C VAL A 41 14.08 3.13 10.19
N THR A 42 14.86 2.27 9.54
CA THR A 42 15.33 1.02 10.13
C THR A 42 16.19 1.28 11.37
N LEU A 43 17.12 2.26 11.30
CA LEU A 43 17.96 2.65 12.42
C LEU A 43 17.15 3.24 13.57
N ILE A 44 16.20 4.14 13.28
CA ILE A 44 15.29 4.73 14.29
C ILE A 44 14.50 3.63 15.01
N LEU A 45 13.89 2.71 14.25
CA LEU A 45 13.12 1.63 14.83
C LEU A 45 14.00 0.64 15.62
N ALA A 46 15.23 0.38 15.16
CA ALA A 46 16.20 -0.44 15.87
C ALA A 46 16.61 0.19 17.22
N MET A 47 16.77 1.52 17.27
CA MET A 47 17.05 2.27 18.51
C MET A 47 15.85 2.33 19.47
N GLY A 48 14.67 1.86 19.07
CA GLY A 48 13.49 1.80 19.94
C GLY A 48 12.75 3.12 20.09
N THR A 49 12.89 4.04 19.14
CA THR A 49 12.16 5.30 19.16
C THR A 49 10.65 5.04 18.99
N LYS A 50 9.86 5.37 20.01
CA LYS A 50 8.40 5.29 19.96
C LYS A 50 7.85 6.63 19.49
N LEU A 51 7.05 6.63 18.42
CA LEU A 51 6.28 7.83 18.07
C LEU A 51 5.18 8.04 19.12
N SER A 52 5.15 9.21 19.75
CA SER A 52 4.05 9.56 20.65
C SER A 52 2.76 9.81 19.86
N ALA A 53 1.62 9.59 20.50
CA ALA A 53 0.32 9.86 19.89
C ALA A 53 0.19 11.33 19.43
N GLY A 54 0.75 12.28 20.19
CA GLY A 54 0.76 13.70 19.84
C GLY A 54 1.58 14.01 18.59
N VAL A 55 2.77 13.43 18.46
CA VAL A 55 3.61 13.57 17.26
C VAL A 55 2.92 12.94 16.04
N SER A 56 2.31 11.76 16.22
CA SER A 56 1.56 11.10 15.14
C SER A 56 0.37 11.96 14.67
N LEU A 57 -0.35 12.59 15.60
CA LEU A 57 -1.47 13.48 15.28
C LEU A 57 -1.00 14.73 14.54
N ALA A 58 0.07 15.38 15.02
CA ALA A 58 0.63 16.56 14.37
C ALA A 58 1.06 16.26 12.92
N ILE A 59 1.76 15.16 12.69
CA ILE A 59 2.18 14.78 11.33
C ILE A 59 0.97 14.43 10.46
N THR A 60 -0.03 13.74 11.01
CA THR A 60 -1.27 13.44 10.28
C THR A 60 -2.02 14.70 9.89
N ALA A 61 -2.10 15.69 10.79
CA ALA A 61 -2.70 17.00 10.51
C ALA A 61 -1.96 17.71 9.37
N VAL A 62 -0.62 17.68 9.36
CA VAL A 62 0.18 18.23 8.25
C VAL A 62 -0.15 17.51 6.94
N LYS A 63 -0.26 16.17 6.93
CA LYS A 63 -0.63 15.42 5.71
C LYS A 63 -1.99 15.85 5.16
N VAL A 64 -2.99 15.93 6.04
CA VAL A 64 -4.35 16.32 5.65
C VAL A 64 -4.36 17.77 5.16
N ALA A 65 -3.64 18.67 5.84
CA ALA A 65 -3.52 20.07 5.43
C ALA A 65 -2.88 20.21 4.04
N VAL A 66 -1.84 19.43 3.73
CA VAL A 66 -1.20 19.43 2.40
C VAL A 66 -2.15 18.92 1.33
N VAL A 67 -2.93 17.87 1.61
CA VAL A 67 -3.94 17.36 0.67
C VAL A 67 -5.05 18.40 0.45
N LEU A 68 -5.54 19.03 1.51
CA LEU A 68 -6.52 20.11 1.38
C LEU A 68 -5.96 21.31 0.62
N PHE A 69 -4.69 21.65 0.85
CA PHE A 69 -3.99 22.68 0.09
C PHE A 69 -3.94 22.35 -1.41
N VAL A 70 -3.61 21.10 -1.78
CA VAL A 70 -3.66 20.63 -3.17
C VAL A 70 -5.05 20.80 -3.77
N VAL A 71 -6.10 20.36 -3.05
CA VAL A 71 -7.49 20.45 -3.54
C VAL A 71 -7.92 21.90 -3.71
N ILE A 72 -7.69 22.75 -2.70
CA ILE A 72 -8.14 24.15 -2.70
C ILE A 72 -7.36 24.96 -3.75
N LEU A 73 -6.03 24.89 -3.73
CA LEU A 73 -5.22 25.67 -4.67
C LEU A 73 -5.42 25.15 -6.10
N GLY A 74 -5.40 23.84 -6.29
CA GLY A 74 -5.55 23.24 -7.61
C GLY A 74 -6.92 23.51 -8.24
N ALA A 75 -7.99 23.68 -7.44
CA ALA A 75 -9.31 24.05 -7.93
C ALA A 75 -9.32 25.37 -8.73
N PHE A 76 -8.43 26.31 -8.42
CA PHE A 76 -8.31 27.58 -9.16
C PHE A 76 -7.66 27.43 -10.54
N TYR A 77 -7.02 26.29 -10.83
CA TYR A 77 -6.31 26.01 -12.07
C TYR A 77 -7.00 24.94 -12.92
N ILE A 78 -8.24 24.57 -12.58
CA ILE A 78 -9.01 23.59 -13.35
C ILE A 78 -9.37 24.18 -14.72
N LYS A 79 -8.97 23.46 -15.77
CA LYS A 79 -9.37 23.69 -17.15
C LYS A 79 -10.40 22.62 -17.50
N THR A 80 -11.66 23.02 -17.70
CA THR A 80 -12.77 22.08 -17.97
C THR A 80 -12.57 21.23 -19.21
N GLU A 81 -11.76 21.72 -20.16
CA GLU A 81 -11.35 21.02 -21.38
C GLU A 81 -10.63 19.69 -21.08
N ASN A 82 -9.89 19.62 -19.96
CA ASN A 82 -9.16 18.41 -19.58
C ASN A 82 -10.09 17.25 -19.15
N PHE A 83 -11.36 17.53 -18.84
CA PHE A 83 -12.35 16.49 -18.57
C PHE A 83 -12.96 15.88 -19.83
N SER A 84 -12.59 16.36 -21.03
CA SER A 84 -13.07 15.83 -22.30
C SER A 84 -11.91 15.18 -23.08
N PRO A 85 -11.97 13.88 -23.39
CA PRO A 85 -13.00 12.90 -23.01
C PRO A 85 -12.86 12.42 -21.54
N PHE A 86 -13.99 12.34 -20.81
CA PHE A 86 -13.97 11.92 -19.39
C PHE A 86 -13.54 10.46 -19.23
N VAL A 87 -13.94 9.62 -20.19
CA VAL A 87 -13.39 8.29 -20.38
C VAL A 87 -12.77 8.29 -21.77
N PRO A 88 -11.44 8.32 -21.89
CA PRO A 88 -10.78 8.25 -23.18
C PRO A 88 -11.16 6.96 -23.92
N PRO A 89 -11.25 7.01 -25.26
CA PRO A 89 -11.53 5.83 -26.06
C PRO A 89 -10.49 4.74 -25.76
N ALA A 90 -10.91 3.48 -25.85
CA ALA A 90 -10.01 2.36 -25.67
C ALA A 90 -8.90 2.40 -26.73
N GLU A 91 -7.66 2.51 -26.27
CA GLU A 91 -6.46 2.35 -27.09
C GLU A 91 -5.95 0.93 -26.92
N THR A 92 -5.59 0.27 -28.03
CA THR A 92 -4.85 -0.99 -27.97
C THR A 92 -3.53 -0.70 -27.28
N GLY A 93 -3.31 -1.28 -26.10
CA GLY A 93 -2.19 -0.88 -25.27
C GLY A 93 -0.86 -1.17 -25.96
N GLU A 94 -0.18 -0.15 -26.50
CA GLU A 94 1.20 -0.24 -26.99
C GLU A 94 2.18 -0.72 -25.90
N GLY A 95 1.76 -0.68 -24.62
CA GLY A 95 2.48 -1.20 -23.45
C GLY A 95 1.83 -2.42 -22.78
N SER A 96 0.85 -3.08 -23.42
CA SER A 96 0.31 -4.36 -22.94
C SER A 96 1.33 -5.46 -23.24
N GLY A 97 2.37 -5.55 -22.40
CA GLY A 97 3.51 -6.43 -22.63
C GLY A 97 3.08 -7.83 -23.08
N SER A 98 3.78 -8.39 -24.06
CA SER A 98 3.38 -9.66 -24.69
C SER A 98 3.40 -10.82 -23.68
N GLY A 99 2.38 -11.67 -23.71
CA GLY A 99 2.33 -12.88 -22.88
C GLY A 99 2.07 -12.60 -21.40
N ALA A 100 2.94 -13.07 -20.50
CA ALA A 100 2.70 -13.04 -19.05
C ALA A 100 2.64 -11.63 -18.43
N GLU A 101 3.01 -10.59 -19.17
CA GLU A 101 2.87 -9.19 -18.74
C GLU A 101 1.44 -8.64 -18.90
N GLN A 102 0.58 -9.32 -19.66
CA GLN A 102 -0.84 -8.99 -19.76
C GLN A 102 -1.56 -9.29 -18.44
N SER A 103 -2.72 -8.66 -18.24
CA SER A 103 -3.59 -9.00 -17.11
C SER A 103 -4.03 -10.46 -17.20
N LEU A 104 -4.23 -11.11 -16.04
CA LEU A 104 -4.71 -12.49 -16.05
C LEU A 104 -6.07 -12.62 -16.74
N PHE A 105 -6.92 -11.59 -16.63
CA PHE A 105 -8.18 -11.50 -17.35
C PHE A 105 -7.98 -11.55 -18.88
N SER A 106 -7.06 -10.76 -19.41
CA SER A 106 -6.72 -10.75 -20.85
C SER A 106 -6.17 -12.12 -21.28
N LEU A 107 -5.29 -12.72 -20.48
CA LEU A 107 -4.75 -14.07 -20.73
C LEU A 107 -5.82 -15.17 -20.75
N LEU A 108 -6.84 -15.07 -19.88
CA LEU A 108 -7.92 -16.07 -19.79
C LEU A 108 -8.99 -15.90 -20.86
N THR A 109 -9.30 -14.66 -21.24
CA THR A 109 -10.40 -14.35 -22.15
C THR A 109 -9.97 -14.13 -23.59
N GLY A 110 -8.67 -13.94 -23.84
CA GLY A 110 -8.14 -13.57 -25.16
C GLY A 110 -8.51 -12.14 -25.59
N ALA A 111 -9.14 -11.35 -24.70
CA ALA A 111 -9.45 -9.96 -24.98
C ALA A 111 -8.16 -9.12 -25.00
N GLU A 112 -7.98 -8.30 -26.03
CA GLU A 112 -6.87 -7.35 -26.09
C GLU A 112 -6.95 -6.38 -24.90
N GLY A 113 -5.84 -6.23 -24.18
CA GLY A 113 -5.76 -5.28 -23.08
C GLY A 113 -5.91 -3.85 -23.60
N SER A 114 -6.95 -3.14 -23.16
CA SER A 114 -7.13 -1.73 -23.52
C SER A 114 -6.50 -0.80 -22.50
N SER A 115 -5.67 0.12 -22.98
CA SER A 115 -5.39 1.36 -22.27
C SER A 115 -6.64 2.23 -22.40
N TYR A 116 -7.22 2.68 -21.28
CA TYR A 116 -8.48 3.45 -21.26
C TYR A 116 -9.74 2.67 -21.69
N GLY A 117 -10.87 3.37 -21.85
CA GLY A 117 -12.21 2.78 -21.94
C GLY A 117 -12.73 2.21 -20.62
N TRP A 118 -13.93 1.60 -20.63
CA TRP A 118 -14.50 1.00 -19.42
C TRP A 118 -13.68 -0.15 -18.84
N TYR A 119 -13.02 -0.94 -19.70
CA TYR A 119 -12.09 -1.98 -19.26
C TYR A 119 -10.83 -1.36 -18.64
N GLY A 120 -10.25 -0.32 -19.26
CA GLY A 120 -9.12 0.41 -18.69
C GLY A 120 -9.44 1.09 -17.35
N LEU A 121 -10.66 1.59 -17.16
CA LEU A 121 -11.11 2.12 -15.87
C LEU A 121 -11.09 1.03 -14.78
N LEU A 122 -11.67 -0.13 -15.07
CA LEU A 122 -11.73 -1.25 -14.13
C LEU A 122 -10.33 -1.81 -13.84
N ALA A 123 -9.44 -1.83 -14.83
CA ALA A 123 -8.03 -2.19 -14.64
C ALA A 123 -7.28 -1.15 -13.81
N GLY A 124 -7.46 0.14 -14.09
CA GLY A 124 -6.86 1.25 -13.34
C GLY A 124 -7.28 1.27 -11.87
N ALA A 125 -8.52 0.86 -11.56
CA ALA A 125 -8.98 0.69 -10.18
C ALA A 125 -8.11 -0.29 -9.38
N SER A 126 -7.52 -1.31 -10.02
CA SER A 126 -6.62 -2.27 -9.36
C SER A 126 -5.26 -1.66 -9.01
N ILE A 127 -4.81 -0.65 -9.75
CA ILE A 127 -3.56 0.08 -9.47
C ILE A 127 -3.83 1.07 -8.32
N VAL A 128 -4.88 1.88 -8.44
CA VAL A 128 -5.26 2.90 -7.44
C VAL A 128 -5.67 2.26 -6.10
N PHE A 129 -6.06 0.98 -6.08
CA PHE A 129 -6.32 0.23 -4.84
C PHE A 129 -5.18 0.35 -3.82
N PHE A 130 -3.93 0.45 -4.27
CA PHE A 130 -2.78 0.63 -3.38
C PHE A 130 -2.96 1.80 -2.40
N ALA A 131 -3.56 2.91 -2.85
CA ALA A 131 -3.78 4.09 -2.03
C ALA A 131 -4.72 3.83 -0.83
N PHE A 132 -5.61 2.84 -0.92
CA PHE A 132 -6.54 2.50 0.15
C PHE A 132 -5.94 1.56 1.21
N ILE A 133 -4.73 1.04 1.00
CA ILE A 133 -4.09 0.13 1.95
C ILE A 133 -3.64 0.91 3.20
N GLY A 134 -3.97 0.40 4.38
CA GLY A 134 -3.51 0.95 5.65
C GLY A 134 -4.62 1.17 6.69
N PHE A 135 -5.90 1.10 6.31
CA PHE A 135 -6.99 1.20 7.29
C PHE A 135 -6.95 0.03 8.30
N ASP A 136 -6.44 -1.13 7.89
CA ASP A 136 -6.28 -2.34 8.70
C ASP A 136 -5.23 -2.15 9.82
N ILE A 137 -4.33 -1.18 9.69
CA ILE A 137 -3.33 -0.86 10.72
C ILE A 137 -4.00 -0.39 12.01
N VAL A 138 -5.16 0.27 11.93
CA VAL A 138 -5.95 0.68 13.10
C VAL A 138 -6.36 -0.54 13.95
N ALA A 139 -6.55 -1.71 13.33
CA ALA A 139 -6.85 -2.93 14.06
C ALA A 139 -5.65 -3.43 14.87
N THR A 140 -4.41 -3.10 14.47
CA THR A 140 -3.20 -3.48 15.23
C THR A 140 -3.02 -2.68 16.52
N THR A 141 -3.64 -1.50 16.61
CA THR A 141 -3.67 -0.66 17.82
C THR A 141 -4.89 -0.96 18.70
N ALA A 142 -5.65 -2.02 18.41
CA ALA A 142 -6.78 -2.41 19.23
C ALA A 142 -6.38 -2.73 20.67
N GLU A 143 -5.18 -3.27 20.90
CA GLU A 143 -4.64 -3.56 22.24
C GLU A 143 -4.32 -2.28 23.04
N GLU A 144 -4.06 -1.16 22.35
CA GLU A 144 -3.72 0.14 22.96
C GLU A 144 -4.95 1.06 23.09
N THR A 145 -6.14 0.61 22.67
CA THR A 145 -7.38 1.40 22.63
C THR A 145 -8.23 1.20 23.89
N LYS A 146 -8.77 2.29 24.47
CA LYS A 146 -9.60 2.21 25.69
C LYS A 146 -10.89 1.40 25.51
N ASN A 147 -11.64 1.64 24.42
CA ASN A 147 -12.85 0.87 24.09
C ASN A 147 -12.76 0.26 22.68
N PRO A 148 -11.96 -0.80 22.48
CA PRO A 148 -11.66 -1.34 21.16
C PRO A 148 -12.91 -1.77 20.38
N GLN A 149 -13.95 -2.25 21.08
CA GLN A 149 -15.18 -2.76 20.47
C GLN A 149 -15.98 -1.68 19.71
N ARG A 150 -15.80 -0.40 20.05
CA ARG A 150 -16.51 0.73 19.44
C ARG A 150 -15.58 1.67 18.70
N ASP A 151 -14.40 1.94 19.27
CA ASP A 151 -13.50 2.97 18.75
C ASP A 151 -12.72 2.47 17.53
N VAL A 152 -12.28 1.21 17.51
CA VAL A 152 -11.56 0.64 16.36
C VAL A 152 -12.45 0.58 15.10
N PRO A 153 -13.70 0.04 15.13
CA PRO A 153 -14.56 0.06 13.96
C PRO A 153 -14.88 1.47 13.45
N ARG A 154 -15.12 2.43 14.36
CA ARG A 154 -15.37 3.83 13.99
C ARG A 154 -14.14 4.47 13.37
N GLY A 155 -12.95 4.21 13.92
CA GLY A 155 -11.68 4.69 13.38
C GLY A 155 -11.45 4.18 11.95
N ILE A 156 -11.66 2.88 11.71
CA ILE A 156 -11.52 2.28 10.37
C ILE A 156 -12.51 2.91 9.38
N LEU A 157 -13.80 2.95 9.70
CA LEU A 157 -14.82 3.46 8.77
C LEU A 157 -14.70 4.97 8.53
N ALA A 158 -14.43 5.77 9.57
CA ALA A 158 -14.29 7.21 9.44
C ALA A 158 -13.04 7.59 8.65
N SER A 159 -11.90 6.95 8.95
CA SER A 159 -10.66 7.21 8.19
C SER A 159 -10.83 6.83 6.71
N LEU A 160 -11.43 5.68 6.41
CA LEU A 160 -11.70 5.26 5.03
C LEU A 160 -12.64 6.21 4.30
N ALA A 161 -13.71 6.69 4.95
CA ALA A 161 -14.65 7.64 4.34
C ALA A 161 -13.98 8.99 4.05
N ILE A 162 -13.24 9.55 5.02
CA ILE A 162 -12.52 10.82 4.85
C ILE A 162 -11.50 10.71 3.72
N VAL A 163 -10.70 9.65 3.71
CA VAL A 163 -9.66 9.44 2.69
C VAL A 163 -10.28 9.23 1.30
N THR A 164 -11.39 8.49 1.19
CA THR A 164 -12.12 8.35 -0.08
C THR A 164 -12.52 9.70 -0.67
N VAL A 165 -13.12 10.58 0.16
CA VAL A 165 -13.54 11.92 -0.30
C VAL A 165 -12.33 12.75 -0.75
N LEU A 166 -11.24 12.72 0.03
CA LEU A 166 -10.01 13.44 -0.32
C LEU A 166 -9.39 12.91 -1.61
N TYR A 167 -9.35 11.59 -1.82
CA TYR A 167 -8.81 10.99 -3.04
C TYR A 167 -9.63 11.34 -4.27
N VAL A 168 -10.97 11.32 -4.18
CA VAL A 168 -11.85 11.76 -5.27
C VAL A 168 -11.62 13.25 -5.57
N ALA A 169 -11.54 14.09 -4.55
CA ALA A 169 -11.29 15.53 -4.73
C ALA A 169 -9.92 15.79 -5.39
N VAL A 170 -8.86 15.12 -4.94
CA VAL A 170 -7.53 15.21 -5.54
C VAL A 170 -7.55 14.73 -7.00
N ALA A 171 -8.19 13.60 -7.30
CA ALA A 171 -8.26 13.07 -8.65
C ALA A 171 -8.97 14.04 -9.62
N VAL A 172 -10.10 14.61 -9.20
CA VAL A 172 -10.84 15.63 -9.99
C VAL A 172 -9.99 16.87 -10.21
N VAL A 173 -9.30 17.36 -9.18
CA VAL A 173 -8.45 18.54 -9.29
C VAL A 173 -7.23 18.29 -10.18
N LEU A 174 -6.51 17.18 -9.99
CA LEU A 174 -5.32 16.87 -10.78
C LEU A 174 -5.63 16.73 -12.27
N THR A 175 -6.65 15.93 -12.60
CA THR A 175 -7.08 15.72 -13.98
C THR A 175 -7.74 16.95 -14.58
N GLY A 176 -8.31 17.84 -13.76
CA GLY A 176 -8.78 19.15 -14.21
C GLY A 176 -7.64 20.13 -14.50
N MET A 177 -6.54 20.09 -13.75
CA MET A 177 -5.41 21.00 -13.91
C MET A 177 -4.54 20.68 -15.13
N VAL A 178 -4.31 19.40 -15.40
CA VAL A 178 -3.37 18.90 -16.42
C VAL A 178 -4.01 17.74 -17.16
N ASN A 179 -3.80 17.68 -18.48
CA ASN A 179 -4.31 16.58 -19.29
C ASN A 179 -3.69 15.24 -18.84
N TYR A 180 -4.48 14.16 -18.86
CA TYR A 180 -4.02 12.85 -18.40
C TYR A 180 -2.83 12.30 -19.20
N THR A 181 -2.66 12.69 -20.47
CA THR A 181 -1.50 12.31 -21.29
C THR A 181 -0.23 13.01 -20.84
N GLU A 182 -0.30 14.30 -20.53
CA GLU A 182 0.83 15.06 -19.97
C GLU A 182 1.24 14.53 -18.60
N LEU A 183 0.28 14.11 -17.76
CA LEU A 183 0.57 13.46 -16.49
C LEU A 183 1.24 12.09 -16.66
N ARG A 184 0.87 11.33 -17.71
CA ARG A 184 1.48 10.04 -18.05
C ARG A 184 2.91 10.23 -18.54
N ASP A 185 3.14 11.21 -19.39
CA ASP A 185 4.41 11.40 -20.11
C ASP A 185 5.42 12.27 -19.32
N ALA A 186 5.02 12.78 -18.15
CA ALA A 186 5.90 13.53 -17.25
C ALA A 186 7.04 12.67 -16.67
N GLU A 187 8.23 13.26 -16.57
CA GLU A 187 9.43 12.63 -16.02
C GLU A 187 9.23 12.13 -14.57
N THR A 188 8.52 12.93 -13.75
CA THR A 188 8.11 12.55 -12.41
C THR A 188 6.58 12.48 -12.34
N GLN A 189 6.04 11.33 -11.93
CA GLN A 189 4.61 11.10 -11.83
C GLN A 189 4.16 11.22 -10.36
N ASN A 190 4.07 12.45 -9.85
CA ASN A 190 3.59 12.72 -8.48
C ASN A 190 2.66 13.94 -8.42
N LEU A 191 2.11 14.25 -7.23
CA LEU A 191 1.14 15.35 -7.09
C LEU A 191 1.75 16.72 -7.37
N ALA A 192 3.05 16.90 -7.11
CA ALA A 192 3.72 18.18 -7.30
C ALA A 192 3.92 18.51 -8.79
N THR A 193 4.04 17.49 -9.64
CA THR A 193 4.18 17.63 -11.09
C THR A 193 3.05 18.44 -11.72
N ALA A 194 1.80 18.22 -11.30
CA ALA A 194 0.65 18.96 -11.84
C ALA A 194 0.73 20.47 -11.57
N PHE A 195 1.35 20.88 -10.46
CA PHE A 195 1.56 22.28 -10.12
C PHE A 195 2.74 22.88 -10.89
N SER A 196 3.83 22.13 -11.05
CA SER A 196 4.97 22.57 -11.87
C SER A 196 4.61 22.72 -13.35
N LEU A 197 3.80 21.83 -13.91
CA LEU A 197 3.32 21.95 -15.30
C LEU A 197 2.41 23.18 -15.52
N ASN A 198 1.77 23.68 -14.46
CA ASN A 198 1.02 24.95 -14.49
C ASN A 198 1.87 26.17 -14.07
N GLY A 199 3.18 26.02 -13.94
CA GLY A 199 4.11 27.11 -13.59
C GLY A 199 4.10 27.54 -12.13
N ILE A 200 3.57 26.71 -11.22
CA ILE A 200 3.39 27.03 -9.79
C ILE A 200 4.41 26.26 -8.94
N ASP A 201 5.70 26.45 -9.23
CA ASP A 201 6.77 25.67 -8.60
C ASP A 201 6.87 25.87 -7.08
N TRP A 202 6.45 27.02 -6.57
CA TRP A 202 6.40 27.26 -5.13
C TRP A 202 5.41 26.32 -4.44
N ALA A 203 4.25 26.05 -5.05
CA ALA A 203 3.26 25.13 -4.53
C ALA A 203 3.75 23.69 -4.64
N ALA A 204 4.37 23.34 -5.77
CA ALA A 204 5.00 22.03 -5.97
C ALA A 204 6.03 21.72 -4.85
N LYS A 205 6.86 22.70 -4.47
CA LYS A 205 7.83 22.56 -3.36
C LYS A 205 7.15 22.37 -2.01
N VAL A 206 6.12 23.17 -1.69
CA VAL A 206 5.37 23.04 -0.42
C VAL A 206 4.71 21.66 -0.32
N ILE A 207 4.08 21.19 -1.40
CA ILE A 207 3.46 19.87 -1.48
C ILE A 207 4.51 18.78 -1.29
N SER A 208 5.67 18.91 -1.93
CA SER A 208 6.75 17.94 -1.84
C SER A 208 7.33 17.83 -0.44
N ILE A 209 7.56 18.96 0.25
CA ILE A 209 8.02 18.97 1.66
C ILE A 209 6.99 18.28 2.57
N GLY A 210 5.71 18.60 2.38
CA GLY A 210 4.60 17.97 3.10
C GLY A 210 4.52 16.46 2.85
N ALA A 211 4.69 16.04 1.60
CA ALA A 211 4.70 14.64 1.19
C ALA A 211 5.89 13.88 1.77
N LEU A 212 7.10 14.47 1.82
CA LEU A 212 8.27 13.84 2.45
C LEU A 212 8.04 13.54 3.93
N ALA A 213 7.54 14.51 4.70
CA ALA A 213 7.16 14.28 6.10
C ALA A 213 6.03 13.23 6.22
N GLY A 214 5.06 13.31 5.31
CA GLY A 214 3.92 12.41 5.25
C GLY A 214 4.30 10.95 5.01
N LEU A 215 5.10 10.70 3.98
CA LEU A 215 5.50 9.36 3.55
C LEU A 215 6.51 8.74 4.51
N THR A 216 7.38 9.54 5.13
CA THR A 216 8.32 9.07 6.18
C THR A 216 7.58 8.31 7.28
N THR A 217 6.49 8.88 7.80
CA THR A 217 5.70 8.21 8.84
C THR A 217 4.98 6.96 8.34
N VAL A 218 4.55 6.92 7.08
CA VAL A 218 3.97 5.69 6.50
C VAL A 218 5.02 4.59 6.42
N VAL A 219 6.27 4.90 6.02
CA VAL A 219 7.37 3.93 6.02
C VAL A 219 7.64 3.40 7.42
N ILE A 220 7.69 4.28 8.44
CA ILE A 220 7.85 3.89 9.85
C ILE A 220 6.74 2.90 10.27
N VAL A 221 5.48 3.25 10.04
CA VAL A 221 4.34 2.43 10.44
C VAL A 221 4.35 1.07 9.74
N LEU A 222 4.68 1.02 8.45
CA LEU A 222 4.73 -0.24 7.69
C LEU A 222 5.88 -1.16 8.14
N VAL A 223 7.08 -0.61 8.39
CA VAL A 223 8.21 -1.42 8.90
C VAL A 223 7.93 -1.91 10.32
N LEU A 224 7.32 -1.07 11.16
CA LEU A 224 6.89 -1.45 12.51
C LEU A 224 5.81 -2.54 12.47
N GLY A 225 4.80 -2.40 11.61
CA GLY A 225 3.73 -3.39 11.42
C GLY A 225 4.28 -4.75 11.00
N GLN A 226 5.16 -4.78 9.99
CA GLN A 226 5.81 -6.01 9.53
C GLN A 226 6.65 -6.66 10.64
N THR A 227 7.38 -5.83 11.41
CA THR A 227 8.19 -6.29 12.54
C THR A 227 7.33 -6.95 13.62
N ARG A 228 6.16 -6.37 13.95
CA ARG A 228 5.21 -6.91 14.93
C ARG A 228 4.62 -8.26 14.49
N VAL A 229 4.24 -8.38 13.22
CA VAL A 229 3.72 -9.65 12.67
C VAL A 229 4.79 -10.74 12.73
N LEU A 230 6.00 -10.46 12.26
CA LEU A 230 7.07 -11.46 12.26
C LEU A 230 7.49 -11.86 13.68
N PHE A 231 7.45 -10.91 14.63
CA PHE A 231 7.68 -11.17 16.05
C PHE A 231 6.62 -12.13 16.60
N ALA A 232 5.33 -11.88 16.35
CA ALA A 232 4.24 -12.75 16.78
C ALA A 232 4.36 -14.16 16.18
N MET A 233 4.63 -14.27 14.87
CA MET A 233 4.86 -15.57 14.21
C MET A 233 6.06 -16.33 14.79
N SER A 234 7.15 -15.62 15.11
CA SER A 234 8.35 -16.22 15.72
C SER A 234 8.09 -16.66 17.16
N ARG A 235 7.29 -15.90 17.92
CA ARG A 235 6.83 -16.26 19.28
C ARG A 235 5.95 -17.51 19.26
N ASP A 236 5.07 -17.63 18.27
CA ASP A 236 4.16 -18.77 18.12
C ASP A 236 4.85 -20.02 17.55
N GLY A 237 6.14 -19.91 17.17
CA GLY A 237 6.98 -21.00 16.70
C GLY A 237 6.86 -21.32 15.21
N LEU A 238 6.15 -20.49 14.44
CA LEU A 238 6.02 -20.63 12.99
C LEU A 238 7.30 -20.20 12.25
N MET A 239 8.13 -19.37 12.90
CA MET A 239 9.44 -18.91 12.43
C MET A 239 10.53 -19.19 13.50
N PRO A 240 11.83 -19.08 13.16
CA PRO A 240 12.92 -19.31 14.13
C PRO A 240 12.78 -18.43 15.38
N ARG A 241 12.67 -19.05 16.56
CA ARG A 241 12.44 -18.32 17.83
C ARG A 241 13.52 -17.31 18.21
N GLN A 242 14.72 -17.47 17.65
CA GLN A 242 15.82 -16.54 17.86
C GLN A 242 15.49 -15.12 17.33
N LEU A 243 14.56 -15.01 16.39
CA LEU A 243 14.05 -13.73 15.88
C LEU A 243 13.17 -13.01 16.90
N ALA A 244 12.49 -13.74 17.79
CA ALA A 244 11.65 -13.16 18.85
C ALA A 244 12.46 -12.62 20.05
N LYS A 245 13.81 -12.66 20.01
CA LYS A 245 14.63 -12.05 21.07
C LYS A 245 14.61 -10.53 20.96
N THR A 246 14.23 -9.86 22.03
CA THR A 246 14.24 -8.40 22.14
C THR A 246 15.58 -7.90 22.66
N GLY A 247 16.01 -6.73 22.20
CA GLY A 247 17.16 -6.01 22.76
C GLY A 247 16.83 -5.29 24.07
N GLU A 248 17.77 -4.47 24.55
CA GLU A 248 17.64 -3.71 25.82
C GLU A 248 16.42 -2.78 25.85
N HIS A 249 16.07 -2.17 24.72
CA HIS A 249 14.91 -1.28 24.58
C HIS A 249 13.58 -2.02 24.35
N GLY A 250 13.56 -3.35 24.47
CA GLY A 250 12.37 -4.18 24.21
C GLY A 250 12.00 -4.31 22.73
N THR A 251 12.82 -3.79 21.82
CA THR A 251 12.60 -3.90 20.37
C THR A 251 13.25 -5.16 19.79
N PRO A 252 12.61 -5.84 18.83
CA PRO A 252 13.18 -7.00 18.14
C PRO A 252 14.15 -6.56 17.03
N VAL A 253 15.31 -6.00 17.44
CA VAL A 253 16.31 -5.38 16.54
C VAL A 253 16.68 -6.27 15.35
N ARG A 254 16.84 -7.59 15.56
CA ARG A 254 17.17 -8.55 14.49
C ARG A 254 16.09 -8.59 13.41
N ILE A 255 14.82 -8.62 13.80
CA ILE A 255 13.70 -8.59 12.86
C ILE A 255 13.70 -7.27 12.11
N THR A 256 13.87 -6.15 12.82
CA THR A 256 13.88 -4.81 12.21
C THR A 256 14.97 -4.69 11.16
N LEU A 257 16.20 -5.16 11.45
CA LEU A 257 17.31 -5.14 10.48
C LEU A 257 17.05 -6.06 9.28
N ILE A 258 16.52 -7.27 9.48
CA ILE A 258 16.18 -8.19 8.38
C ILE A 258 15.09 -7.58 7.49
N VAL A 259 14.01 -7.06 8.10
CA VAL A 259 12.92 -6.41 7.37
C VAL A 259 13.44 -5.18 6.62
N GLY A 260 14.24 -4.34 7.27
CA GLY A 260 14.85 -3.16 6.65
C GLY A 260 15.73 -3.54 5.45
N ALA A 261 16.57 -4.57 5.59
CA ALA A 261 17.41 -5.07 4.50
C ALA A 261 16.60 -5.61 3.32
N VAL A 262 15.56 -6.42 3.58
CA VAL A 262 14.67 -6.94 2.52
C VAL A 262 13.92 -5.80 1.83
N VAL A 263 13.44 -4.82 2.59
CA VAL A 263 12.76 -3.64 2.06
C VAL A 263 13.72 -2.78 1.24
N ALA A 264 14.98 -2.61 1.66
CA ALA A 264 16.01 -1.89 0.92
C ALA A 264 16.31 -2.58 -0.42
N VAL A 265 16.58 -3.89 -0.40
CA VAL A 265 16.86 -4.67 -1.62
C VAL A 265 15.67 -4.62 -2.58
N THR A 266 14.45 -4.81 -2.08
CA THR A 266 13.25 -4.79 -2.94
C THR A 266 12.96 -3.39 -3.50
N ALA A 267 13.20 -2.33 -2.74
CA ALA A 267 13.10 -0.96 -3.22
C ALA A 267 14.17 -0.65 -4.28
N THR A 268 15.37 -1.21 -4.20
CA THR A 268 16.38 -0.96 -5.23
C THR A 268 16.13 -1.75 -6.51
N VAL A 269 15.79 -3.04 -6.40
CA VAL A 269 15.78 -3.96 -7.55
C VAL A 269 14.52 -3.83 -8.42
N PHE A 270 13.38 -3.47 -7.85
CA PHE A 270 12.10 -3.55 -8.56
C PHE A 270 11.49 -2.16 -8.84
N PRO A 271 10.94 -1.92 -10.04
CA PRO A 271 10.25 -0.67 -10.34
C PRO A 271 8.97 -0.51 -9.48
N ILE A 272 8.58 0.74 -9.24
CA ILE A 272 7.47 1.05 -8.31
C ILE A 272 6.16 0.37 -8.71
N GLY A 273 5.79 0.39 -9.99
CA GLY A 273 4.54 -0.24 -10.46
C GLY A 273 4.49 -1.75 -10.24
N LYS A 274 5.60 -2.47 -10.47
CA LYS A 274 5.64 -3.93 -10.20
C LYS A 274 5.56 -4.21 -8.69
N LEU A 275 6.14 -3.36 -7.84
CA LEU A 275 5.99 -3.48 -6.39
C LEU A 275 4.55 -3.21 -5.94
N GLU A 276 3.86 -2.24 -6.54
CA GLU A 276 2.45 -1.94 -6.27
C GLU A 276 1.56 -3.12 -6.62
N GLU A 277 1.71 -3.71 -7.82
CA GLU A 277 0.96 -4.90 -8.21
C GLU A 277 1.17 -6.06 -7.22
N MET A 278 2.42 -6.30 -6.79
CA MET A 278 2.76 -7.36 -5.84
C MET A 278 2.15 -7.13 -4.46
N VAL A 279 2.07 -5.88 -4.01
CA VAL A 279 1.39 -5.53 -2.75
C VAL A 279 -0.13 -5.70 -2.90
N ASN A 280 -0.69 -5.26 -4.02
CA ASN A 280 -2.13 -5.30 -4.26
C ASN A 280 -2.66 -6.73 -4.30
N ILE A 281 -2.01 -7.66 -5.01
CA ILE A 281 -2.46 -9.07 -5.05
C ILE A 281 -2.47 -9.71 -3.66
N GLY A 282 -1.46 -9.45 -2.84
CA GLY A 282 -1.35 -10.00 -1.49
C GLY A 282 -2.42 -9.45 -0.55
N THR A 283 -2.64 -8.13 -0.57
CA THR A 283 -3.65 -7.48 0.26
C THR A 283 -5.07 -7.83 -0.15
N LEU A 284 -5.37 -7.86 -1.46
CA LEU A 284 -6.66 -8.29 -1.97
C LEU A 284 -6.97 -9.74 -1.58
N PHE A 285 -5.99 -10.63 -1.69
CA PHE A 285 -6.15 -12.01 -1.22
C PHE A 285 -6.42 -12.09 0.29
N ALA A 286 -5.70 -11.32 1.10
CA ALA A 286 -5.97 -11.22 2.53
C ALA A 286 -7.40 -10.72 2.82
N PHE A 287 -7.89 -9.74 2.07
CA PHE A 287 -9.27 -9.25 2.20
C PHE A 287 -10.32 -10.28 1.79
N VAL A 288 -10.05 -11.08 0.74
CA VAL A 288 -10.89 -12.24 0.39
C VAL A 288 -10.99 -13.21 1.58
N LEU A 289 -9.85 -13.55 2.19
CA LEU A 289 -9.81 -14.44 3.36
C LEU A 289 -10.55 -13.86 4.58
N VAL A 290 -10.39 -12.56 4.85
CA VAL A 290 -11.09 -11.87 5.95
C VAL A 290 -12.60 -11.85 5.70
N SER A 291 -13.05 -11.50 4.50
CA SER A 291 -14.47 -11.48 4.12
C SER A 291 -15.09 -12.88 4.19
N ALA A 292 -14.40 -13.90 3.71
CA ALA A 292 -14.81 -15.30 3.88
C ALA A 292 -14.85 -15.70 5.36
N GLY A 293 -13.85 -15.28 6.14
CA GLY A 293 -13.75 -15.48 7.58
C GLY A 293 -14.95 -14.93 8.35
N VAL A 294 -15.50 -13.77 7.95
CA VAL A 294 -16.73 -13.22 8.55
C VAL A 294 -17.92 -14.17 8.35
N ILE A 295 -18.09 -14.75 7.15
CA ILE A 295 -19.16 -15.70 6.87
C ILE A 295 -18.99 -16.97 7.73
N VAL A 296 -17.78 -17.52 7.76
CA VAL A 296 -17.44 -18.72 8.55
C VAL A 296 -17.67 -18.48 10.04
N LEU A 297 -17.21 -17.35 10.57
CA LEU A 297 -17.34 -17.01 11.99
C LEU A 297 -18.80 -16.80 12.40
N ARG A 298 -19.66 -16.31 11.51
CA ARG A 298 -21.11 -16.21 11.78
C ARG A 298 -21.80 -17.56 11.88
N ARG A 299 -21.34 -18.56 11.12
CA ARG A 299 -21.90 -19.92 11.16
C ARG A 299 -21.35 -20.72 12.34
N ASN A 300 -20.03 -20.68 12.57
CA ASN A 300 -19.38 -21.59 13.51
C ASN A 300 -19.39 -21.11 14.96
N ARG A 301 -19.43 -19.81 15.23
CA ARG A 301 -19.47 -19.24 16.58
C ARG A 301 -20.50 -18.10 16.70
N PRO A 302 -21.80 -18.41 16.63
CA PRO A 302 -22.86 -17.40 16.66
C PRO A 302 -22.96 -16.67 18.01
N ASP A 303 -22.56 -17.33 19.09
CA ASP A 303 -22.60 -16.92 20.50
C ASP A 303 -21.66 -15.76 20.89
N LEU A 304 -20.63 -15.50 20.07
CA LEU A 304 -19.65 -14.45 20.37
C LEU A 304 -20.29 -13.05 20.45
N LYS A 305 -19.97 -12.32 21.53
CA LYS A 305 -20.32 -10.90 21.69
C LYS A 305 -19.51 -10.07 20.70
N ARG A 306 -20.20 -9.44 19.74
CA ARG A 306 -19.59 -8.64 18.66
C ARG A 306 -19.78 -7.16 18.94
N GLY A 307 -18.68 -6.41 19.00
CA GLY A 307 -18.70 -4.95 19.19
C GLY A 307 -19.36 -4.21 18.02
N PHE A 308 -18.98 -4.59 16.80
CA PHE A 308 -19.59 -4.14 15.55
C PHE A 308 -20.09 -5.36 14.76
N ARG A 309 -21.23 -5.21 14.09
CA ARG A 309 -21.82 -6.24 13.22
C ARG A 309 -21.93 -5.70 11.81
N THR A 310 -21.27 -6.37 10.87
CA THR A 310 -21.38 -6.06 9.44
C THR A 310 -22.86 -6.16 8.99
N PRO A 311 -23.39 -5.16 8.27
CA PRO A 311 -24.74 -5.27 7.71
C PRO A 311 -24.81 -6.36 6.63
N TRP A 312 -26.01 -6.89 6.40
CA TRP A 312 -26.34 -7.79 5.28
C TRP A 312 -25.39 -8.98 5.04
N VAL A 313 -24.99 -9.70 6.08
CA VAL A 313 -24.24 -10.96 5.89
C VAL A 313 -25.24 -12.08 5.54
N PRO A 314 -25.00 -12.87 4.47
CA PRO A 314 -23.74 -13.05 3.74
C PRO A 314 -23.52 -12.18 2.48
N VAL A 315 -24.49 -11.37 2.06
CA VAL A 315 -24.43 -10.59 0.82
C VAL A 315 -23.24 -9.64 0.78
N LEU A 316 -23.05 -8.80 1.81
CA LEU A 316 -21.97 -7.80 1.80
C LEU A 316 -20.56 -8.43 1.74
N PRO A 317 -20.23 -9.47 2.54
CA PRO A 317 -18.96 -10.18 2.38
C PRO A 317 -18.78 -10.86 1.02
N ILE A 318 -19.85 -11.39 0.42
CA ILE A 318 -19.78 -12.00 -0.93
C ILE A 318 -19.46 -10.92 -1.98
N LEU A 319 -20.12 -9.76 -1.93
CA LEU A 319 -19.81 -8.64 -2.83
C LEU A 319 -18.36 -8.16 -2.68
N SER A 320 -17.85 -8.10 -1.44
CA SER A 320 -16.44 -7.79 -1.18
C SER A 320 -15.49 -8.81 -1.81
N ILE A 321 -15.80 -10.12 -1.71
CA ILE A 321 -14.99 -11.18 -2.34
C ILE A 321 -15.01 -11.02 -3.87
N ILE A 322 -16.19 -10.83 -4.47
CA ILE A 322 -16.31 -10.65 -5.92
C ILE A 322 -15.51 -9.43 -6.39
N ALA A 323 -15.63 -8.29 -5.70
CA ALA A 323 -14.88 -7.08 -6.04
C ALA A 323 -13.37 -7.27 -5.90
N CYS A 324 -12.90 -7.93 -4.83
CA CYS A 324 -11.47 -8.20 -4.65
C CYS A 324 -10.93 -9.14 -5.71
N VAL A 325 -11.65 -10.23 -6.01
CA VAL A 325 -11.28 -11.18 -7.06
C VAL A 325 -11.25 -10.49 -8.42
N TRP A 326 -12.23 -9.64 -8.73
CA TRP A 326 -12.23 -8.84 -9.95
C TRP A 326 -10.97 -7.97 -10.08
N LEU A 327 -10.61 -7.22 -9.04
CA LEU A 327 -9.38 -6.41 -9.05
C LEU A 327 -8.12 -7.28 -9.19
N MET A 328 -8.08 -8.45 -8.56
CA MET A 328 -6.95 -9.40 -8.71
C MET A 328 -6.80 -9.92 -10.14
N LEU A 329 -7.90 -10.18 -10.85
CA LEU A 329 -7.86 -10.65 -12.24
C LEU A 329 -7.29 -9.60 -13.20
N ASN A 330 -7.38 -8.32 -12.84
CA ASN A 330 -6.83 -7.22 -13.63
C ASN A 330 -5.33 -7.00 -13.41
N LEU A 331 -4.70 -7.71 -12.47
CA LEU A 331 -3.24 -7.70 -12.29
C LEU A 331 -2.54 -8.62 -13.29
N THR A 332 -1.25 -8.36 -13.52
CA THR A 332 -0.46 -9.09 -14.53
C THR A 332 -0.31 -10.58 -14.21
N GLY A 333 -0.24 -11.43 -15.23
CA GLY A 333 0.00 -12.88 -15.07
C GLY A 333 1.31 -13.17 -14.33
N LEU A 334 2.32 -12.33 -14.53
CA LEU A 334 3.61 -12.41 -13.84
C LEU A 334 3.49 -12.10 -12.34
N THR A 335 2.59 -11.18 -11.96
CA THR A 335 2.24 -10.93 -10.55
C THR A 335 1.55 -12.15 -9.93
N TRP A 336 0.65 -12.83 -10.66
CA TRP A 336 0.06 -14.10 -10.22
C TRP A 336 1.09 -15.22 -10.04
N LEU A 337 2.04 -15.35 -10.98
CA LEU A 337 3.12 -16.33 -10.88
C LEU A 337 3.98 -16.08 -9.63
N ARG A 338 4.42 -14.83 -9.41
CA ARG A 338 5.18 -14.44 -8.21
C ARG A 338 4.41 -14.74 -6.92
N PHE A 339 3.13 -14.39 -6.88
CA PHE A 339 2.25 -14.68 -5.74
C PHE A 339 2.12 -16.19 -5.50
N GLY A 340 1.88 -16.98 -6.55
CA GLY A 340 1.78 -18.44 -6.47
C GLY A 340 3.06 -19.10 -5.95
N ILE A 341 4.23 -18.67 -6.46
CA ILE A 341 5.55 -19.14 -5.99
C ILE A 341 5.74 -18.79 -4.51
N TRP A 342 5.40 -17.56 -4.10
CA TRP A 342 5.52 -17.13 -2.70
C TRP A 342 4.62 -17.93 -1.76
N MET A 343 3.37 -18.20 -2.17
CA MET A 343 2.44 -19.03 -1.40
C MET A 343 2.94 -20.48 -1.30
N ALA A 344 3.44 -21.05 -2.40
CA ALA A 344 4.03 -22.39 -2.40
C ALA A 344 5.24 -22.47 -1.46
N LEU A 345 6.12 -21.46 -1.48
CA LEU A 345 7.25 -21.36 -0.55
C LEU A 345 6.78 -21.28 0.91
N GLY A 346 5.74 -20.50 1.21
CA GLY A 346 5.13 -20.43 2.53
C GLY A 346 4.60 -21.79 3.01
N VAL A 347 3.95 -22.55 2.13
CA VAL A 347 3.47 -23.91 2.40
C VAL A 347 4.64 -24.87 2.66
N VAL A 348 5.71 -24.80 1.87
CA VAL A 348 6.93 -25.60 2.07
C VAL A 348 7.55 -25.30 3.43
N VAL A 349 7.72 -24.01 3.78
CA VAL A 349 8.26 -23.60 5.09
C VAL A 349 7.36 -24.07 6.23
N TYR A 350 6.03 -23.99 6.06
CA TYR A 350 5.08 -24.49 7.04
C TYR A 350 5.23 -26.00 7.28
N PHE A 351 5.31 -26.82 6.23
CA PHE A 351 5.46 -28.28 6.40
C PHE A 351 6.86 -28.70 6.85
N ALA A 352 7.91 -28.00 6.40
CA ALA A 352 9.29 -28.31 6.77
C ALA A 352 9.60 -27.91 8.22
N TYR A 353 9.14 -26.74 8.66
CA TYR A 353 9.49 -26.17 9.96
C TYR A 353 8.27 -25.90 10.85
N GLY A 354 7.28 -25.15 10.35
CA GLY A 354 6.17 -24.63 11.15
C GLY A 354 5.32 -25.70 11.84
N ARG A 355 5.00 -26.80 11.16
CA ARG A 355 4.19 -27.91 11.71
C ARG A 355 4.84 -28.58 12.93
N ARG A 356 6.17 -28.69 12.94
CA ARG A 356 6.92 -29.34 14.03
C ARG A 356 7.16 -28.43 15.23
N HIS A 357 7.14 -27.11 15.01
CA HIS A 357 7.50 -26.11 16.03
C HIS A 357 6.33 -25.25 16.52
N SER A 358 5.14 -25.36 15.89
CA SER A 358 3.94 -24.63 16.27
C SER A 358 3.49 -24.96 17.69
N LEU A 359 3.46 -23.94 18.54
CA LEU A 359 3.00 -24.05 19.92
C LEU A 359 1.48 -24.09 20.04
N VAL A 360 0.76 -23.55 19.05
CA VAL A 360 -0.70 -23.52 19.03
C VAL A 360 -1.26 -24.94 18.97
N ALA A 361 -0.67 -25.80 18.15
CA ALA A 361 -1.05 -27.21 18.05
C ALA A 361 -0.75 -27.99 19.34
N ARG A 362 0.34 -27.65 20.05
CA ARG A 362 0.67 -28.26 21.35
C ARG A 362 -0.27 -27.82 22.46
N ARG A 363 -0.58 -26.52 22.55
CA ARG A 363 -1.52 -25.96 23.54
C ARG A 363 -2.98 -26.36 23.32
N ALA A 364 -3.36 -26.81 22.12
CA ALA A 364 -4.69 -27.33 21.83
C ALA A 364 -4.79 -28.85 22.06
N ALA A 365 -3.64 -29.52 22.21
CA ALA A 365 -3.55 -30.95 22.51
C ALA A 365 -3.37 -31.23 24.02
N GLU A 366 -2.88 -30.24 24.77
CA GLU A 366 -2.98 -30.11 26.24
C GLU A 366 -4.36 -29.57 26.64
#